data_AF-A0AAD5XN04-F1
#
_entry.id   AF-A0AAD5XN04-F1
#
_cell.length_a   1.000
_cell.length_b   1.000
_cell.length_c   1.000
_cell.angle_alpha   90.00
_cell.angle_beta   90.00
_cell.angle_gamma   90.00
#
_symmetry.space_group_name_H-M   'P 1'
#
loop_
_entity.id
_entity.type
_entity.pdbx_description
1 polymer ?
#
loop_
_entity_poly.entity_id
_entity_poly.type
_entity_poly.pdbx_seq_one_letter_code
_entity_poly.pdbx_strand_id
1 'polypeptide(L)'
;MAMKKGEEYLNYTDPLFPGALKRRELPYSFLESFALVAIIDISGYSKLSSYLQEVLGTDSGAKVKELLNKPINIIIKHVHESGGSVVKFAGDAVIATW
;
A
#
# COMPACT_ATOMS: atom_id res chain seq x y z
N MET A 1 -45.66 -11.72 3.37
CA MET A 1 -44.90 -11.55 4.62
C MET A 1 -43.43 -11.54 4.25
N ALA A 2 -42.82 -10.36 4.13
CA ALA A 2 -41.44 -10.19 3.67
C ALA A 2 -40.49 -10.22 4.87
N MET A 3 -39.54 -11.15 4.89
CA MET A 3 -38.45 -11.16 5.88
C MET A 3 -37.33 -10.23 5.42
N LYS A 4 -36.90 -9.33 6.32
CA LYS A 4 -35.77 -8.42 6.12
C LYS A 4 -34.45 -9.19 6.25
N LYS A 5 -33.67 -9.25 5.17
CA LYS A 5 -32.24 -9.64 5.18
C LYS A 5 -31.43 -8.50 5.78
N GLY A 6 -30.85 -8.70 6.97
CA GLY A 6 -29.96 -7.67 7.53
C GLY A 6 -29.26 -7.99 8.85
N GLU A 7 -29.68 -8.99 9.63
CA GLU A 7 -29.28 -9.05 11.06
C GLU A 7 -28.57 -10.35 11.51
N GLU A 8 -27.92 -11.10 10.61
CA GLU A 8 -27.31 -12.39 10.97
C GLU A 8 -25.76 -12.48 10.90
N TYR A 9 -25.05 -11.34 10.85
CA TYR A 9 -23.57 -11.33 10.84
C TYR A 9 -22.93 -10.97 12.20
N LEU A 10 -23.63 -11.21 13.32
CA LEU A 10 -23.15 -10.81 14.64
C LEU A 10 -22.78 -11.95 15.59
N ASN A 11 -22.82 -13.22 15.16
CA ASN A 11 -22.54 -14.35 16.08
C ASN A 11 -21.56 -15.38 15.49
N TYR A 12 -20.31 -15.01 15.28
CA TYR A 12 -19.25 -16.02 15.17
C TYR A 12 -18.00 -15.58 15.95
N THR A 13 -17.85 -16.15 17.15
CA THR A 13 -16.62 -16.05 17.94
C THR A 13 -15.71 -17.23 17.55
N ASP A 14 -14.45 -16.94 17.18
CA ASP A 14 -13.39 -17.95 17.01
C ASP A 14 -12.74 -18.18 18.39
N PRO A 15 -13.11 -19.22 19.14
CA PRO A 15 -12.91 -19.26 20.59
C PRO A 15 -11.61 -19.98 20.90
N LEU A 16 -10.49 -19.45 20.40
CA LEU A 16 -9.15 -20.04 20.35
C LEU A 16 -8.90 -20.68 18.98
N PHE A 17 -7.81 -20.25 18.35
CA PHE A 17 -6.81 -21.20 17.88
C PHE A 17 -6.75 -22.39 18.87
N PRO A 18 -7.37 -23.53 18.52
CA PRO A 18 -6.65 -24.45 17.69
C PRO A 18 -7.53 -25.04 16.58
N GLY A 19 -7.40 -24.44 15.40
CA GLY A 19 -7.23 -25.20 14.17
C GLY A 19 -8.47 -25.39 13.28
N ALA A 20 -8.71 -24.41 12.39
CA ALA A 20 -9.09 -24.66 11.00
C ALA A 20 -8.91 -23.38 10.15
N LEU A 21 -7.73 -23.19 9.57
CA LEU A 21 -7.56 -22.22 8.48
C LEU A 21 -8.20 -22.76 7.20
N LYS A 22 -9.29 -22.14 6.73
CA LYS A 22 -9.47 -21.63 5.35
C LYS A 22 -10.93 -21.31 5.04
N ARG A 23 -11.26 -20.03 5.10
CA ARG A 23 -11.87 -19.36 3.94
C ARG A 23 -11.03 -18.13 3.64
N ARG A 24 -10.46 -18.07 2.44
CA ARG A 24 -9.89 -16.81 1.93
C ARG A 24 -11.09 -15.91 1.66
N GLU A 25 -11.40 -15.04 2.60
CA GLU A 25 -12.41 -14.01 2.40
C GLU A 25 -11.86 -12.90 1.50
N LEU A 26 -12.80 -12.18 0.89
CA LEU A 26 -12.63 -10.94 0.11
C LEU A 26 -11.60 -10.01 0.77
N PRO A 27 -10.93 -9.10 0.02
CA PRO A 27 -9.80 -8.33 0.56
C PRO A 27 -10.12 -7.75 1.93
N TYR A 28 -9.45 -8.27 2.96
CA TYR A 28 -9.60 -7.79 4.32
C TYR A 28 -9.03 -6.37 4.39
N SER A 29 -9.87 -5.41 4.80
CA SER A 29 -9.39 -4.12 5.30
C SER A 29 -9.21 -4.24 6.80
N PHE A 30 -8.00 -4.05 7.30
CA PHE A 30 -7.79 -3.84 8.74
C PHE A 30 -8.47 -2.52 9.12
N LEU A 31 -9.49 -2.61 9.97
CA LEU A 31 -10.15 -1.45 10.58
C LEU A 31 -9.40 -1.16 11.89
N GLU A 32 -8.26 -0.51 11.74
CA GLU A 32 -7.46 0.01 12.86
C GLU A 32 -8.23 1.16 13.52
N SER A 33 -8.39 1.14 14.86
CA SER A 33 -9.00 2.25 15.61
C SER A 33 -8.02 3.41 15.83
N PHE A 34 -6.73 3.17 15.64
CA PHE A 34 -5.65 4.15 15.68
C PHE A 34 -4.53 3.69 14.73
N ALA A 35 -3.82 4.63 14.11
CA ALA A 35 -2.67 4.31 13.26
C ALA A 35 -1.66 5.45 13.28
N LEU A 36 -0.38 5.13 13.07
CA LEU A 36 0.65 6.11 12.78
C LEU A 36 0.78 6.23 11.26
N VAL A 37 0.54 7.44 10.74
CA VAL A 37 0.59 7.69 9.30
C VAL A 37 1.82 8.53 8.96
N ALA A 38 2.64 8.04 8.03
CA ALA A 38 3.69 8.82 7.41
C ALA A 38 3.28 9.25 6.00
N ILE A 39 3.41 10.55 5.72
CA ILE A 39 3.30 11.12 4.38
C ILE A 39 4.71 11.55 3.97
N ILE A 40 5.29 10.80 3.04
CA ILE A 40 6.68 10.96 2.61
C ILE A 40 6.68 11.74 1.30
N ASP A 41 7.20 12.97 1.32
CA ASP A 41 7.37 13.79 0.12
C ASP A 41 8.42 13.17 -0.82
N ILE A 42 8.01 12.94 -2.05
CA ILE A 42 8.83 12.48 -3.18
C ILE A 42 8.68 13.42 -4.39
N SER A 43 8.23 14.66 -4.21
CA SER A 43 8.05 15.66 -5.28
C SER A 43 9.29 15.90 -6.16
N GLY A 44 10.48 15.64 -5.62
CA GLY A 44 11.73 15.64 -6.39
C GLY A 44 11.78 14.63 -7.53
N TYR A 45 10.99 13.55 -7.47
CA TYR A 45 10.97 12.50 -8.50
C TYR A 45 10.39 12.98 -9.83
N SER A 46 9.39 13.85 -9.80
CA SER A 46 8.83 14.43 -11.02
C SER A 46 9.88 15.26 -11.76
N LYS A 47 10.66 16.07 -11.01
CA LYS A 47 11.79 16.85 -11.58
C LYS A 47 12.88 15.93 -12.12
N LEU A 48 13.24 14.90 -11.38
CA LEU A 48 14.25 13.93 -11.78
C LEU A 48 13.81 13.14 -13.03
N SER A 49 12.53 12.75 -13.12
CA SER A 49 11.97 12.07 -14.29
C SER A 49 12.09 12.92 -15.54
N SER A 50 11.69 14.20 -15.47
CA SER A 50 11.81 15.13 -16.60
C SER A 50 13.25 15.33 -17.03
N TYR A 51 14.17 15.52 -16.06
CA TYR A 51 15.59 15.66 -16.35
C TYR A 51 16.18 14.41 -17.00
N LEU A 52 15.85 13.22 -16.50
CA LEU A 52 16.34 11.97 -17.09
C LEU A 52 15.80 11.73 -18.49
N GLN A 53 14.55 12.12 -18.78
CA GLN A 53 14.00 12.07 -20.14
C GLN A 53 14.75 13.00 -21.10
N GLU A 54 15.09 14.21 -20.65
CA GLU A 54 15.86 15.17 -21.44
C GLU A 54 17.26 14.64 -21.78
N VAL A 55 17.96 14.06 -20.79
CA VAL A 55 19.34 13.59 -20.95
C VAL A 55 19.42 12.27 -21.71
N LEU A 56 18.46 11.35 -21.52
CA LEU A 56 18.50 10.01 -22.09
C LEU A 56 17.76 9.88 -23.44
N GLY A 57 16.99 10.90 -23.84
CA GLY A 57 16.29 10.95 -25.13
C GLY A 57 14.94 10.22 -25.15
N THR A 58 14.32 10.20 -26.32
CA THR A 58 12.88 9.92 -26.55
C THR A 58 12.42 8.49 -26.25
N ASP A 59 13.32 7.50 -26.20
CA ASP A 59 12.99 6.09 -25.91
C ASP A 59 13.51 5.61 -24.53
N SER A 60 13.82 6.56 -23.65
CA SER A 60 14.43 6.26 -22.35
C SER A 60 13.45 5.84 -21.25
N GLY A 61 12.14 5.80 -21.51
CA GLY A 61 11.11 5.60 -20.48
C GLY A 61 11.32 4.37 -19.59
N ALA A 62 11.72 3.23 -20.17
CA ALA A 62 12.04 2.02 -19.41
C ALA A 62 13.25 2.23 -18.49
N LYS A 63 14.27 2.95 -18.96
CA LYS A 63 15.48 3.24 -18.20
C LYS A 63 15.22 4.25 -17.08
N VAL A 64 14.45 5.30 -17.37
CA VAL A 64 13.98 6.28 -16.37
C VAL A 64 13.22 5.55 -15.26
N LYS A 65 12.28 4.66 -15.60
CA LYS A 65 11.55 3.86 -14.62
C LYS A 65 12.46 2.96 -13.78
N GLU A 66 13.45 2.30 -14.39
CA GLU A 66 14.42 1.48 -13.65
C GLU A 66 15.20 2.31 -12.62
N LEU A 67 15.62 3.52 -13.01
CA LEU A 67 16.38 4.42 -12.15
C LEU A 67 15.55 4.98 -11.00
N LEU A 68 14.30 5.37 -11.26
CA LEU A 68 13.39 5.91 -10.25
C LEU A 68 12.86 4.83 -9.29
N ASN A 69 12.66 3.59 -9.77
CA ASN A 69 12.15 2.52 -8.92
C ASN A 69 13.14 2.10 -7.82
N LYS A 70 14.45 2.21 -8.05
CA LYS A 70 15.47 1.82 -7.06
C LYS A 70 15.31 2.54 -5.71
N PRO A 71 15.32 3.88 -5.65
CA PRO A 71 15.15 4.60 -4.40
C PRO A 71 13.73 4.47 -3.82
N ILE A 72 12.67 4.37 -4.65
CA ILE A 72 11.30 4.07 -4.15
C ILE A 72 11.26 2.71 -3.44
N ASN A 73 11.91 1.69 -4.02
CA ASN A 73 11.98 0.36 -3.41
C ASN A 73 12.72 0.38 -2.06
N ILE A 74 13.68 1.28 -1.86
CA ILE A 74 14.35 1.46 -0.56
C ILE A 74 13.37 2.00 0.48
N ILE A 75 12.50 2.95 0.11
CA ILE A 75 11.45 3.49 0.97
C ILE A 75 10.47 2.37 1.35
N ILE A 76 9.94 1.65 0.36
CA ILE A 76 9.02 0.51 0.59
C ILE A 76 9.66 -0.53 1.51
N LYS A 77 10.92 -0.87 1.25
CA LYS A 77 11.67 -1.83 2.06
C LYS A 77 11.77 -1.38 3.52
N HIS A 78 12.17 -0.13 3.80
CA HIS A 78 12.28 0.38 5.17
C HIS A 78 10.92 0.42 5.89
N VAL A 79 9.85 0.79 5.18
CA VAL A 79 8.49 0.75 5.75
C VAL A 79 8.15 -0.68 6.17
N HIS A 80 8.35 -1.66 5.30
CA HIS A 80 8.04 -3.06 5.63
C HIS A 80 8.97 -3.65 6.70
N GLU A 81 10.26 -3.33 6.68
CA GLU A 81 11.23 -3.81 7.69
C GLU A 81 10.95 -3.25 9.10
N SER A 82 10.30 -2.09 9.19
CA SER A 82 9.85 -1.51 10.46
C SER A 82 8.44 -1.96 10.87
N GLY A 83 7.82 -2.89 10.13
CA GLY A 83 6.48 -3.43 10.42
C GLY A 83 5.31 -2.60 9.88
N GLY A 84 5.58 -1.55 9.09
CA GLY A 84 4.55 -0.74 8.46
C GLY A 84 4.11 -1.28 7.09
N SER A 85 3.15 -0.59 6.49
CA SER A 85 2.60 -0.92 5.17
C SER A 85 2.49 0.33 4.29
N VAL A 86 2.94 0.25 3.04
CA VAL A 86 2.71 1.32 2.05
C VAL A 86 1.30 1.16 1.48
N VAL A 87 0.44 2.14 1.72
CA VAL A 87 -0.98 2.08 1.33
C VAL A 87 -1.26 2.77 0.00
N LYS A 88 -0.48 3.80 -0.37
CA LYS A 88 -0.72 4.57 -1.58
C LYS A 88 0.52 5.32 -2.09
N PHE A 89 0.62 5.40 -3.41
CA PHE A 89 1.44 6.39 -4.12
C PHE A 89 0.51 7.49 -4.64
N ALA A 90 0.76 8.73 -4.24
CA ALA A 90 -0.05 9.89 -4.57
C ALA A 90 0.80 10.89 -5.36
N GLY A 91 1.18 10.54 -6.59
CA GLY A 91 1.95 11.40 -7.49
C GLY A 91 3.34 11.75 -6.94
N ASP A 92 3.38 12.77 -6.09
CA ASP A 92 4.55 13.31 -5.40
C ASP A 92 4.66 12.90 -3.92
N ALA A 93 3.82 11.99 -3.43
CA ALA A 93 3.93 11.46 -2.07
C ALA A 93 3.79 9.93 -1.99
N VAL A 94 4.43 9.34 -0.98
CA VAL A 94 4.19 7.96 -0.53
C VAL A 94 3.49 8.00 0.82
N ILE A 95 2.39 7.27 0.95
CA ILE A 95 1.63 7.17 2.19
C ILE A 95 1.87 5.78 2.79
N ALA A 96 2.32 5.75 4.03
CA ALA A 96 2.56 4.55 4.81
C ALA A 96 1.83 4.60 6.16
N THR A 97 1.50 3.43 6.70
CA THR A 97 0.82 3.27 7.98
C THR A 97 1.53 2.23 8.84
N TRP A 98 1.52 2.45 10.15
CA TRP A 98 1.88 1.48 11.18
C TRP A 98 0.73 1.37 12.17
#